data_AF-A0A1Y2EEW3-F1
#
_entry.id   AF-A0A1Y2EEW3-F1
#
_cell.length_a   1.000
_cell.length_b   1.000
_cell.length_c   1.000
_cell.angle_alpha   90.00
_cell.angle_beta   90.00
_cell.angle_gamma   90.00
#
_symmetry.space_group_name_H-M   'P 1'
#
loop_
_entity.id
_entity.type
_entity.pdbx_description
1 polymer ?
#
loop_
_entity_poly.entity_id
_entity_poly.type
_entity_poly.pdbx_seq_one_letter_code
_entity_poly.pdbx_strand_id
1 'polypeptide(L)'
;HKTLLWCFAILCTVNMMLMTLILALPCRPVRAQWDATIVEKKCLDSWLIIHICVYASAFSAFLDVYSALYPAAVFWKLISDSRKKIALSLMLGLGAM
;
A
#
# COMPACT_ATOMS: atom_id res chain seq x y z
N HIS A 1 19.42 -7.48 1.97
CA HIS A 1 18.43 -7.27 0.88
C HIS A 1 17.06 -7.89 1.17
N LYS A 2 16.95 -9.20 1.42
CA LYS A 2 15.65 -9.82 1.77
C LYS A 2 15.00 -9.19 3.01
N THR A 3 15.80 -8.83 4.02
CA THR A 3 15.30 -8.16 5.24
C THR A 3 14.62 -6.81 4.94
N LEU A 4 15.13 -6.01 4.01
CA LEU A 4 14.51 -4.72 3.65
C LEU A 4 13.15 -4.92 2.95
N LEU A 5 13.04 -5.91 2.08
CA LEU A 5 11.77 -6.25 1.42
C LEU A 5 10.72 -6.70 2.44
N TRP A 6 11.12 -7.54 3.40
CA TRP A 6 10.25 -7.96 4.49
C TRP A 6 9.85 -6.79 5.39
N CYS A 7 10.79 -5.88 5.72
CA CYS A 7 10.47 -4.68 6.47
C CYS A 7 9.43 -3.82 5.74
N PHE A 8 9.60 -3.57 4.44
CA PHE A 8 8.64 -2.80 3.65
C PHE A 8 7.27 -3.49 3.55
N ALA A 9 7.25 -4.81 3.34
CA ALA A 9 6.00 -5.57 3.30
C ALA A 9 5.24 -5.47 4.62
N ILE A 10 5.91 -5.72 5.75
CA ILE A 10 5.31 -5.60 7.10
C ILE A 10 4.79 -4.18 7.32
N LEU A 11 5.58 -3.16 6.96
CA LEU A 11 5.19 -1.76 7.16
C LEU A 11 3.98 -1.38 6.31
N CYS A 12 3.86 -1.91 5.09
CA CYS A 12 2.68 -1.73 4.24
C CYS A 12 1.44 -2.42 4.83
N THR A 13 1.58 -3.67 5.30
CA THR A 13 0.49 -4.41 5.94
C THR A 13 -0.02 -3.71 7.20
N VAL A 14 0.89 -3.21 8.05
CA VAL A 14 0.53 -2.46 9.25
C VAL A 14 -0.19 -1.16 8.91
N ASN A 15 0.27 -0.42 7.89
CA ASN A 15 -0.40 0.79 7.42
C ASN A 15 -1.83 0.50 6.95
N MET A 16 -2.04 -0.55 6.14
CA MET A 16 -3.37 -0.93 5.66
C MET A 16 -4.31 -1.38 6.78
N MET A 17 -3.79 -2.14 7.75
CA MET A 17 -4.55 -2.53 8.94
C MET A 17 -4.97 -1.31 9.75
N LEU A 18 -4.05 -0.37 9.99
CA LEU A 18 -4.32 0.86 10.73
C LEU A 18 -5.39 1.72 10.03
N MET A 19 -5.27 1.87 8.71
CA MET A 19 -6.21 2.63 7.88
C MET A 19 -7.63 2.03 7.96
N THR A 20 -7.72 0.71 7.86
CA THR A 20 -8.98 -0.04 7.99
C THR A 20 -9.60 0.14 9.38
N LEU A 21 -8.79 0.10 10.45
CA LEU A 21 -9.26 0.33 11.81
C LEU A 21 -9.74 1.77 12.05
N ILE A 22 -9.05 2.76 11.48
CA ILE A 22 -9.45 4.18 11.56
C ILE A 22 -10.78 4.40 10.84
N LEU A 23 -10.97 3.79 9.68
CA LEU A 23 -12.24 3.82 8.93
C LEU A 23 -13.38 3.07 9.62
N ALA A 24 -13.08 1.97 10.32
CA ALA A 24 -14.08 1.20 11.06
C ALA A 24 -14.49 1.89 12.37
N LEU A 25 -13.59 2.68 12.96
CA LEU A 25 -13.76 3.34 14.25
C LEU A 25 -13.53 4.87 14.17
N PRO A 26 -14.19 5.60 13.24
CA PRO A 26 -13.98 7.03 13.08
C PRO A 26 -14.58 7.82 14.26
N CYS A 27 -15.53 7.23 14.99
CA CYS A 27 -16.20 7.86 16.12
C CYS A 27 -16.17 6.98 17.38
N ARG A 28 -16.08 7.63 18.54
CA ARG A 28 -16.29 7.05 19.87
C ARG A 28 -17.57 7.69 20.45
N PRO A 29 -18.64 6.91 20.75
CA PRO A 29 -18.83 5.48 20.48
C PRO A 29 -19.02 5.17 18.99
N VAL A 30 -18.63 3.95 18.57
CA VAL A 30 -18.69 3.47 17.17
C VAL A 30 -20.10 3.57 16.59
N ARG A 31 -21.12 3.40 17.44
CA ARG A 31 -22.55 3.44 17.08
C ARG A 31 -22.99 4.80 16.54
N ALA A 32 -22.32 5.87 16.92
CA ALA A 32 -22.64 7.23 16.47
C ALA A 32 -22.33 7.46 14.98
N GLN A 33 -21.71 6.50 14.29
CA GLN A 33 -21.50 6.57 12.84
C GLN A 33 -22.80 6.32 12.05
N TRP A 34 -23.72 5.51 12.58
CA TRP A 34 -25.00 5.17 11.93
C TRP A 34 -26.22 5.63 12.75
N ASP A 35 -26.04 5.97 14.02
CA ASP A 35 -27.08 6.49 14.88
C ASP A 35 -26.87 7.99 15.15
N ALA A 36 -27.67 8.83 14.48
CA ALA A 36 -27.61 10.28 14.59
C ALA A 36 -28.21 10.80 15.90
N THR A 37 -28.86 9.96 16.71
CA THR A 37 -29.50 10.34 17.97
C THR A 37 -28.48 10.49 19.12
N ILE A 38 -27.25 10.00 18.93
CA ILE A 38 -26.16 10.11 19.92
C ILE A 38 -25.49 11.49 19.81
N VAL A 39 -25.79 12.38 20.76
CA VAL A 39 -25.28 13.76 20.82
C VAL A 39 -23.84 13.83 21.36
N GLU A 40 -23.48 12.96 22.30
CA GLU A 40 -22.12 12.82 22.83
C GLU A 40 -21.26 11.93 21.91
N LYS A 41 -20.88 12.45 20.74
CA LYS A 41 -19.97 11.77 19.82
C LYS A 41 -18.63 12.51 19.72
N LYS A 42 -17.54 11.77 19.93
CA LYS A 42 -16.20 12.24 19.63
C LYS A 42 -15.75 11.56 18.35
N CYS A 43 -15.95 12.24 17.22
CA CYS A 43 -15.52 11.77 15.91
C CYS A 43 -14.16 12.35 15.56
N LEU A 44 -13.38 11.57 14.81
CA LEU A 44 -12.15 12.01 14.20
C LEU A 44 -12.48 13.01 13.09
N ASP A 45 -11.63 14.03 12.95
CA ASP A 45 -11.84 15.05 11.94
C ASP A 45 -11.72 14.46 10.51
N SER A 46 -12.62 14.86 9.63
CA SER A 46 -12.69 14.34 8.26
C SER A 46 -11.41 14.63 7.47
N TRP A 47 -10.79 15.79 7.70
CA TRP A 47 -9.53 16.14 7.06
C TRP A 47 -8.39 15.23 7.49
N LEU A 48 -8.33 14.88 8.78
CA LEU A 48 -7.32 13.96 9.29
C LEU A 48 -7.44 12.58 8.63
N ILE A 49 -8.67 12.07 8.46
CA ILE A 49 -8.91 10.80 7.76
C ILE A 49 -8.42 10.87 6.31
N ILE A 50 -8.77 11.94 5.58
CA ILE A 50 -8.35 12.12 4.19
C ILE A 50 -6.82 12.15 4.07
N HIS A 51 -6.13 12.91 4.94
CA HIS A 51 -4.67 12.97 4.91
C HIS A 51 -4.01 11.61 5.15
N ILE A 52 -4.55 10.82 6.09
CA ILE A 52 -4.06 9.47 6.37
C ILE A 52 -4.31 8.53 5.19
N CYS A 53 -5.49 8.59 4.56
CA CYS A 53 -5.80 7.82 3.34
C CYS A 53 -4.81 8.12 2.21
N VAL A 54 -4.58 9.40 1.93
CA VAL A 54 -3.69 9.85 0.86
C VAL A 54 -2.26 9.40 1.14
N TYR A 55 -1.79 9.55 2.38
CA TYR A 55 -0.48 9.08 2.81
C TYR A 55 -0.32 7.56 2.62
N ALA A 56 -1.26 6.77 3.15
CA ALA A 56 -1.20 5.31 3.06
C ALA A 56 -1.23 4.82 1.61
N SER A 57 -2.07 5.45 0.78
CA SER A 57 -2.18 5.12 -0.65
C SER A 57 -0.91 5.47 -1.42
N ALA A 58 -0.35 6.65 -1.18
CA ALA A 58 0.91 7.08 -1.81
C ALA A 58 2.08 6.19 -1.39
N PHE A 59 2.13 5.80 -0.11
CA PHE A 59 3.15 4.90 0.40
C PHE A 59 3.06 3.51 -0.23
N SER A 60 1.85 2.95 -0.34
CA SER A 60 1.63 1.66 -1.00
C SER A 60 2.05 1.70 -2.47
N ALA A 61 1.64 2.74 -3.21
CA ALA A 61 2.01 2.90 -4.62
C ALA A 61 3.53 3.01 -4.82
N PHE A 62 4.22 3.71 -3.92
CA PHE A 62 5.69 3.78 -3.95
C PHE A 62 6.32 2.40 -3.73
N LEU A 63 5.81 1.64 -2.76
CA LEU A 63 6.30 0.28 -2.50
C LEU A 63 6.01 -0.69 -3.64
N ASP A 64 4.86 -0.57 -4.31
CA ASP A 64 4.52 -1.37 -5.50
C ASP A 64 5.55 -1.11 -6.60
N VAL A 65 5.84 0.15 -6.92
CA VAL A 65 6.85 0.53 -7.90
C VAL A 65 8.24 0.04 -7.49
N TYR A 66 8.62 0.21 -6.22
CA TYR A 66 9.90 -0.26 -5.70
C TYR A 66 10.04 -1.78 -5.84
N SER A 67 8.98 -2.52 -5.50
CA SER A 67 8.95 -3.99 -5.58
C SER A 67 8.95 -4.50 -7.02
N ALA A 68 8.44 -3.73 -7.98
CA ALA A 68 8.48 -4.05 -9.40
C ALA A 68 9.86 -3.74 -10.02
N LEU A 69 10.48 -2.63 -9.63
CA LEU A 69 11.81 -2.24 -10.10
C LEU A 69 12.92 -3.16 -9.56
N TYR A 70 12.77 -3.66 -8.33
CA TYR A 70 13.77 -4.52 -7.70
C TYR A 70 14.12 -5.79 -8.50
N PRO A 71 13.16 -6.68 -8.87
CA PRO A 71 13.44 -7.84 -9.69
C PRO A 71 13.90 -7.40 -11.08
N ALA A 72 13.30 -6.38 -11.69
CA ALA A 72 13.70 -5.88 -13.00
C ALA A 72 15.18 -5.47 -13.05
N ALA A 73 15.65 -4.72 -12.05
CA ALA A 73 17.04 -4.30 -11.93
C ALA A 73 18.01 -5.47 -11.71
N VAL A 74 17.62 -6.44 -10.87
CA VAL A 74 18.42 -7.66 -10.62
C VAL A 74 18.54 -8.49 -11.90
N PHE A 75 17.44 -8.70 -12.63
CA PHE A 75 17.45 -9.41 -13.91
C PHE A 75 18.25 -8.66 -14.98
N TRP A 76 18.16 -7.34 -15.04
CA TRP A 76 18.93 -6.52 -15.97
C TRP A 76 20.44 -6.60 -15.77
N LYS A 77 20.89 -6.84 -14.54
CA LYS A 77 22.30 -6.95 -14.19
C LYS A 77 22.89 -8.33 -14.48
N LEU A 78 22.05 -9.37 -14.55
CA LEU A 78 22.48 -10.76 -14.77
C LEU A 78 22.43 -11.18 -16.25
N ILE A 79 21.62 -10.51 -17.07
CA ILE A 79 21.42 -10.85 -18.48
C ILE A 79 22.32 -9.98 -19.38
N SER A 80 23.34 -10.58 -19.98
CA SER A 80 24.23 -9.92 -20.95
C SER A 80 23.62 -9.82 -22.37
N ASP A 81 22.60 -10.63 -22.69
CA ASP A 81 21.96 -10.67 -24.01
C ASP A 81 20.67 -9.82 -24.01
N SER A 82 20.66 -8.72 -24.76
CA SER A 82 19.57 -7.74 -24.81
C SER A 82 18.23 -8.35 -25.27
N ARG A 83 18.25 -9.48 -26.01
CA ARG A 83 17.02 -10.19 -26.40
C ARG A 83 16.27 -10.79 -25.22
N LYS A 84 16.98 -11.29 -24.22
CA LYS A 84 16.39 -11.85 -23.00
C LYS A 84 15.81 -10.75 -22.10
N LYS A 85 16.37 -9.52 -22.16
CA LYS A 85 15.80 -8.35 -21.46
C LYS A 85 14.42 -7.99 -22.01
N ILE A 86 14.29 -7.93 -23.35
CA ILE A 86 13.02 -7.61 -24.02
C ILE A 86 11.96 -8.68 -23.72
N ALA A 87 12.33 -9.96 -23.81
CA ALA A 87 11.43 -11.07 -23.48
C ALA A 87 10.94 -10.99 -22.02
N LEU A 88 11.83 -10.66 -21.07
CA LEU A 88 11.47 -10.57 -19.65
C LEU A 88 10.58 -9.36 -19.34
N SER A 89 10.83 -8.21 -19.97
CA SER A 89 9.93 -7.04 -19.88
C SER A 89 8.57 -7.30 -20.52
N LEU A 90 8.51 -8.07 -21.62
CA LEU A 90 7.25 -8.50 -22.21
C LEU A 90 6.50 -9.45 -21.27
N MET A 91 7.19 -10.43 -20.67
CA MET A 91 6.59 -11.38 -19.73
C MET A 91 6.06 -10.69 -18.46
N LEU A 92 6.81 -9.75 -17.89
CA LEU A 92 6.34 -8.94 -16.75
C LEU A 92 5.18 -8.02 -17.14
N GLY A 93 5.23 -7.41 -18.33
CA GLY A 93 4.21 -6.49 -18.83
C GLY A 93 2.91 -7.17 -19.25
N LEU A 94 2.98 -8.41 -19.72
CA LEU A 94 1.81 -9.19 -20.15
C LEU A 94 1.18 -10.03 -19.04
N GLY A 95 1.79 -10.12 -17.85
CA GLY A 95 1.26 -10.93 -16.75
C GLY A 95 0.99 -12.38 -17.17
N ALA A 96 1.84 -12.93 -18.04
CA ALA A 96 1.59 -14.20 -18.69
C ALA A 96 1.73 -15.36 -17.69
N MET A 97 0.58 -15.90 -17.30
CA MET A 97 0.38 -17.29 -16.87
C MET A 97 0.65 -18.24 -18.04
#